data_AF-A0AB36ES05-F1
#
_entry.id   AF-A0AB36ES05-F1
#
_cell.length_a   1.000
_cell.length_b   1.000
_cell.length_c   1.000
_cell.angle_alpha   90.00
_cell.angle_beta   90.00
_cell.angle_gamma   90.00
#
_symmetry.space_group_name_H-M   'P 1'
#
loop_
_entity.id
_entity.type
_entity.pdbx_description
1 polymer ?
#
loop_
_entity_poly.entity_id
_entity_poly.type
_entity_poly.pdbx_seq_one_letter_code
_entity_poly.pdbx_strand_id
1 'polypeptide(L)'
;MFSGKWRQRSEELESQVNQLTRENQQLREELEALRRQGQARHTEAESVLAQHQLHGELHGKLGLFADSLSDTRDSVVAQAEQLQVEVEKLQRHQGVFQETSSLLGGFSGALASMAEQGVSSVESVNLLRQRVEEISRIVDLIKAISDQTNLLALNAAIEAARAGEQGRGFAVVADEVRALAGRTSQATQEISQLVDSINQETGRASQAIGSLSSESTRLSENVSNSAQTLDEMVQLGEHMNRFIEGIALSAFTEAMKLDHLLFKLGVYQHLFKGEHHANLSDHQHCRLGQWYQSSAIQARYGSLRAFQALAAPHARVHQAARSALDELPENNHRALLQAVNDMEGSSQEVNRLLGELAHQVR
;
A
#
# COMPACT_ATOMS: atom_id res chain seq x y z
N MET A 1 117.81 -12.17 -56.49
CA MET A 1 117.24 -10.88 -56.03
C MET A 1 115.71 -10.93 -56.15
N PHE A 2 115.03 -11.61 -55.22
CA PHE A 2 113.57 -11.78 -55.19
C PHE A 2 112.90 -10.77 -54.23
N SER A 3 113.36 -9.52 -54.16
CA SER A 3 113.01 -8.63 -53.03
C SER A 3 111.93 -7.57 -53.29
N GLY A 4 111.58 -7.25 -54.54
CA GLY A 4 110.60 -6.19 -54.85
C GLY A 4 109.14 -6.63 -54.85
N LYS A 5 108.80 -7.65 -55.66
CA LYS A 5 107.42 -8.16 -55.80
C LYS A 5 106.86 -8.79 -54.52
N TRP A 6 107.71 -9.46 -53.74
CA TRP A 6 107.32 -10.03 -52.45
C TRP A 6 107.03 -8.96 -51.39
N ARG A 7 107.76 -7.84 -51.41
CA ARG A 7 107.55 -6.72 -50.49
C ARG A 7 106.25 -5.99 -50.80
N GLN A 8 105.99 -5.71 -52.07
CA GLN A 8 104.73 -5.12 -52.53
C GLN A 8 103.53 -6.02 -52.21
N ARG A 9 103.64 -7.34 -52.43
CA ARG A 9 102.57 -8.28 -52.06
C ARG A 9 102.37 -8.40 -50.55
N SER A 10 103.45 -8.30 -49.77
CA SER A 10 103.39 -8.27 -48.30
C SER A 10 102.69 -7.02 -47.78
N GLU A 11 103.02 -5.85 -48.32
CA GLU A 11 102.39 -4.56 -47.97
C GLU A 11 100.90 -4.54 -48.37
N GLU A 12 100.56 -5.10 -49.53
CA GLU A 12 99.18 -5.21 -50.01
C GLU A 12 98.34 -6.17 -49.14
N LEU A 13 98.92 -7.32 -48.74
CA LEU A 13 98.29 -8.25 -47.79
C LEU A 13 98.17 -7.63 -46.39
N GLU A 14 99.16 -6.90 -45.92
CA GLU A 14 99.13 -6.20 -44.63
C GLU A 14 98.06 -5.10 -44.61
N SER A 15 97.92 -4.36 -45.71
CA SER A 15 96.83 -3.40 -45.91
C SER A 15 95.45 -4.08 -45.89
N GLN A 16 95.30 -5.22 -46.58
CA GLN A 16 94.06 -6.01 -46.57
C GLN A 16 93.74 -6.57 -45.18
N VAL A 17 94.74 -7.09 -44.46
CA VAL A 17 94.57 -7.57 -43.07
C VAL A 17 94.14 -6.42 -42.16
N ASN A 18 94.75 -5.23 -42.30
CA ASN A 18 94.38 -4.05 -41.53
C ASN A 18 92.99 -3.50 -41.88
N GLN A 19 92.56 -3.62 -43.13
CA GLN A 19 91.19 -3.28 -43.55
C GLN A 19 90.19 -4.29 -42.96
N LEU A 20 90.41 -5.59 -43.18
CA LEU A 20 89.54 -6.64 -42.65
C LEU A 20 89.47 -6.62 -41.12
N THR A 21 90.56 -6.28 -40.43
CA THR A 21 90.56 -6.13 -38.97
C THR A 21 89.67 -4.97 -38.52
N ARG A 22 89.73 -3.83 -39.21
CA ARG A 22 88.86 -2.67 -38.95
C ARG A 22 87.39 -2.98 -39.23
N GLU A 23 87.10 -3.62 -40.36
CA GLU A 23 85.75 -4.08 -40.70
C GLU A 23 85.24 -5.11 -39.68
N ASN A 24 86.08 -6.05 -39.23
CA ASN A 24 85.68 -7.04 -38.21
C ASN A 24 85.39 -6.36 -36.86
N GLN A 25 86.15 -5.32 -36.50
CA GLN A 25 85.89 -4.54 -35.29
C GLN A 25 84.57 -3.77 -35.39
N GLN A 26 84.32 -3.07 -36.50
CA GLN A 26 83.06 -2.37 -36.74
C GLN A 26 81.85 -3.32 -36.71
N LEU A 27 81.94 -4.46 -37.39
CA LEU A 27 80.88 -5.48 -37.37
C LEU A 27 80.63 -6.04 -35.96
N ARG A 28 81.67 -6.19 -35.13
CA ARG A 28 81.51 -6.61 -33.72
C ARG A 28 80.78 -5.56 -32.90
N GLU A 29 81.12 -4.29 -33.07
CA GLU A 29 80.46 -3.17 -32.38
C GLU A 29 78.98 -3.05 -32.80
N GLU A 30 78.67 -3.16 -34.10
CA GLU A 30 77.29 -3.21 -34.60
C GLU A 30 76.51 -4.42 -34.05
N LEU A 31 77.14 -5.60 -34.02
CA LEU A 31 76.50 -6.82 -33.52
C LEU A 31 76.21 -6.74 -32.02
N GLU A 32 77.10 -6.12 -31.23
CA GLU A 32 76.84 -5.81 -29.83
C GLU A 32 75.72 -4.78 -29.64
N ALA A 33 75.66 -3.74 -30.47
CA ALA A 33 74.59 -2.74 -30.43
C ALA A 33 73.22 -3.37 -30.76
N LEU A 34 73.16 -4.20 -31.80
CA LEU A 34 71.96 -4.95 -32.18
C LEU A 34 71.53 -5.93 -31.08
N ARG A 35 72.48 -6.62 -30.43
CA ARG A 35 72.18 -7.49 -29.28
C ARG A 35 71.57 -6.71 -28.11
N ARG A 36 72.13 -5.55 -27.76
CA ARG A 36 71.59 -4.67 -26.72
C ARG A 36 70.18 -4.19 -27.09
N GLN A 37 69.96 -3.79 -28.34
CA GLN A 37 68.63 -3.39 -28.83
C GLN A 37 67.63 -4.55 -28.78
N GLY A 38 68.04 -5.75 -29.16
CA GLY A 38 67.22 -6.97 -29.09
C GLY A 38 66.84 -7.31 -27.65
N GLN A 39 67.78 -7.22 -26.72
CA GLN A 39 67.52 -7.46 -25.31
C GLN A 39 66.60 -6.40 -24.69
N ALA A 40 66.78 -5.12 -25.03
CA ALA A 40 65.89 -4.05 -24.59
C ALA A 40 64.45 -4.24 -25.11
N ARG A 41 64.29 -4.57 -26.40
CA ARG A 41 62.98 -4.89 -26.99
C ARG A 41 62.34 -6.12 -26.39
N HIS A 42 63.14 -7.14 -26.04
CA HIS A 42 62.64 -8.34 -25.38
C HIS A 42 62.08 -8.02 -23.99
N THR A 43 62.82 -7.26 -23.18
CA THR A 43 62.35 -6.81 -21.87
C THR A 43 61.10 -5.91 -21.97
N GLU A 44 61.04 -5.03 -22.97
CA GLU A 44 59.84 -4.22 -23.25
C GLU A 44 58.64 -5.11 -23.61
N ALA A 45 58.83 -6.10 -24.48
CA ALA A 45 57.78 -7.05 -24.86
C ALA A 45 57.29 -7.90 -23.67
N GLU A 46 58.19 -8.37 -22.81
CA GLU A 46 57.83 -9.06 -21.57
C GLU A 46 57.02 -8.16 -20.64
N SER A 47 57.40 -6.88 -20.52
CA SER A 47 56.65 -5.92 -19.71
C SER A 47 55.24 -5.66 -20.25
N VAL A 48 55.08 -5.50 -21.56
CA VAL A 48 53.78 -5.33 -22.21
C VAL A 48 52.91 -6.59 -22.06
N LEU A 49 53.51 -7.78 -22.20
CA LEU A 49 52.79 -9.05 -22.02
C LEU A 49 52.31 -9.21 -20.57
N ALA A 50 53.16 -8.89 -19.59
CA ALA A 50 52.79 -8.92 -18.17
C ALA A 50 51.66 -7.93 -17.85
N GLN A 51 51.70 -6.72 -18.42
CA GLN A 51 50.61 -5.74 -18.29
C GLN A 51 49.30 -6.25 -18.91
N HIS A 52 49.37 -6.85 -20.10
CA HIS A 52 48.19 -7.43 -20.76
C HIS A 52 47.59 -8.59 -19.95
N GLN A 53 48.42 -9.45 -19.37
CA GLN A 53 47.96 -10.53 -18.48
C GLN A 53 47.26 -9.98 -17.23
N LEU A 54 47.86 -8.99 -16.56
CA LEU A 54 47.25 -8.34 -15.39
C LEU A 54 45.90 -7.69 -15.74
N HIS A 55 45.81 -6.98 -16.87
CA HIS A 55 44.56 -6.39 -17.33
C HIS A 55 43.50 -7.47 -17.60
N GLY A 56 43.87 -8.57 -18.26
CA GLY A 56 42.98 -9.71 -18.49
C GLY A 56 42.44 -10.32 -17.19
N GLU A 57 43.29 -10.51 -16.18
CA GLU A 57 42.87 -11.01 -14.86
C GLU A 57 41.92 -10.02 -14.15
N LEU A 58 42.24 -8.73 -14.16
CA LEU A 58 41.38 -7.68 -13.58
C LEU A 58 40.02 -7.60 -14.28
N HIS A 59 39.98 -7.73 -15.62
CA HIS A 59 38.73 -7.82 -16.37
C HIS A 59 37.89 -9.03 -15.97
N GLY A 60 38.52 -10.19 -15.72
CA GLY A 60 37.84 -11.35 -15.17
C GLY A 60 37.19 -11.07 -13.81
N LYS A 61 37.84 -10.28 -12.94
CA LYS A 61 37.27 -9.86 -11.65
C LYS A 61 36.08 -8.89 -11.78
N LEU A 62 36.05 -8.06 -12.83
CA LEU A 62 34.87 -7.23 -13.14
C LEU A 62 33.64 -8.07 -13.49
N GLY A 63 33.81 -9.30 -14.01
CA GLY A 63 32.71 -10.25 -14.18
C GLY A 63 32.06 -10.63 -12.85
N LEU A 64 32.86 -11.01 -11.85
CA LEU A 64 32.37 -11.33 -10.50
C LEU A 64 31.67 -10.13 -9.83
N PHE A 65 32.18 -8.92 -10.07
CA PHE A 65 31.52 -7.70 -9.61
C PHE A 65 30.16 -7.49 -10.31
N ALA A 66 30.05 -7.77 -11.61
CA ALA A 66 28.80 -7.74 -12.34
C ALA A 66 27.77 -8.73 -11.76
N ASP A 67 28.21 -9.94 -11.41
CA ASP A 67 27.34 -10.97 -10.83
C ASP A 67 26.75 -10.49 -9.48
N SER A 68 27.60 -9.99 -8.57
CA SER A 68 27.15 -9.44 -7.28
C SER A 68 26.23 -8.23 -7.44
N LEU A 69 26.47 -7.39 -8.44
CA LEU A 69 25.59 -6.26 -8.76
C LEU A 69 24.25 -6.73 -9.33
N SER A 70 24.24 -7.83 -10.11
CA SER A 70 23.01 -8.46 -10.60
C SER A 70 22.19 -9.04 -9.45
N ASP A 71 22.81 -9.74 -8.49
CA ASP A 71 22.11 -10.26 -7.30
C ASP A 71 21.46 -9.14 -6.47
N THR A 72 22.19 -8.02 -6.33
CA THR A 72 21.67 -6.83 -5.65
C THR A 72 20.48 -6.25 -6.41
N ARG A 73 20.59 -6.13 -7.73
CA ARG A 73 19.52 -5.65 -8.61
C ARG A 73 18.28 -6.53 -8.51
N ASP A 74 18.44 -7.86 -8.55
CA ASP A 74 17.31 -8.79 -8.44
C ASP A 74 16.62 -8.71 -7.08
N SER A 75 17.39 -8.50 -6.01
CA SER A 75 16.85 -8.24 -4.67
C SER A 75 16.01 -6.94 -4.62
N VAL A 76 16.47 -5.86 -5.27
CA VAL A 76 15.74 -4.58 -5.31
C VAL A 76 14.48 -4.70 -6.18
N VAL A 77 14.53 -5.43 -7.29
CA VAL A 77 13.35 -5.72 -8.12
C VAL A 77 12.30 -6.50 -7.33
N ALA A 78 12.71 -7.56 -6.63
CA ALA A 78 11.80 -8.34 -5.79
C ALA A 78 11.14 -7.48 -4.69
N GLN A 79 11.89 -6.55 -4.07
CA GLN A 79 11.32 -5.60 -3.12
C GLN A 79 10.29 -4.66 -3.77
N ALA A 80 10.57 -4.15 -4.97
CA ALA A 80 9.64 -3.29 -5.70
C ALA A 80 8.33 -4.02 -6.04
N GLU A 81 8.41 -5.28 -6.48
CA GLU A 81 7.24 -6.14 -6.76
C GLU A 81 6.43 -6.42 -5.49
N GLN A 82 7.10 -6.72 -4.38
CA GLN A 82 6.43 -6.94 -3.09
C GLN A 82 5.69 -5.69 -2.60
N LEU A 83 6.28 -4.51 -2.77
CA LEU A 83 5.62 -3.24 -2.41
C LEU A 83 4.39 -2.97 -3.27
N GLN A 84 4.42 -3.34 -4.55
CA GLN A 84 3.26 -3.23 -5.43
C GLN A 84 2.08 -4.08 -4.93
N VAL A 85 2.36 -5.29 -4.43
CA VAL A 85 1.34 -6.16 -3.80
C VAL A 85 0.77 -5.54 -2.52
N GLU A 86 1.58 -4.84 -1.73
CA GLU A 86 1.10 -4.13 -0.54
C GLU A 86 0.19 -2.94 -0.87
N VAL A 87 0.45 -2.21 -1.97
CA VAL A 87 -0.46 -1.17 -2.48
C VAL A 87 -1.84 -1.76 -2.78
N GLU A 88 -1.90 -2.91 -3.46
CA GLU A 88 -3.18 -3.58 -3.79
C GLU A 88 -3.93 -4.05 -2.52
N LYS A 89 -3.21 -4.50 -1.49
CA LYS A 89 -3.81 -4.86 -0.20
C LYS A 89 -4.42 -3.63 0.50
N LEU A 90 -3.72 -2.49 0.48
CA LEU A 90 -4.23 -1.25 1.08
C LEU A 90 -5.50 -0.75 0.39
N GLN A 91 -5.57 -0.83 -0.94
CA GLN A 91 -6.79 -0.49 -1.68
C GLN A 91 -7.99 -1.35 -1.26
N ARG A 92 -7.77 -2.65 -1.01
CA ARG A 92 -8.83 -3.51 -0.46
C ARG A 92 -9.26 -3.10 0.95
N HIS A 93 -8.32 -2.71 1.82
CA HIS A 93 -8.66 -2.21 3.16
C HIS A 93 -9.50 -0.93 3.11
N GLN A 94 -9.21 -0.01 2.17
CA GLN A 94 -10.02 1.20 1.99
C GLN A 94 -11.49 0.86 1.67
N GLY A 95 -11.73 -0.16 0.83
CA GLY A 95 -13.08 -0.65 0.54
C GLY A 95 -13.82 -1.14 1.80
N VAL A 96 -13.12 -1.91 2.64
CA VAL A 96 -13.69 -2.41 3.91
C VAL A 96 -14.02 -1.27 4.86
N PHE A 97 -13.16 -0.25 4.96
CA PHE A 97 -13.44 0.91 5.82
C PHE A 97 -14.66 1.70 5.34
N GLN A 98 -14.81 1.87 4.03
CA GLN A 98 -15.97 2.57 3.47
C GLN A 98 -17.28 1.81 3.71
N GLU A 99 -17.27 0.47 3.56
CA GLU A 99 -18.41 -0.38 3.91
C GLU A 99 -18.74 -0.28 5.41
N THR A 100 -17.72 -0.35 6.27
CA THR A 100 -17.89 -0.24 7.73
C THR A 100 -18.47 1.12 8.12
N SER A 101 -18.06 2.21 7.45
CA SER A 101 -18.57 3.55 7.71
C SER A 101 -20.06 3.66 7.35
N SER A 102 -20.46 3.07 6.20
CA SER A 102 -21.86 2.98 5.81
C SER A 102 -22.69 2.19 6.83
N LEU A 103 -22.16 1.08 7.35
CA LEU A 103 -22.84 0.27 8.37
C LEU A 103 -23.02 1.04 9.68
N LEU A 104 -22.00 1.77 10.14
CA LEU A 104 -22.09 2.62 11.34
C LEU A 104 -23.11 3.75 11.16
N GLY A 105 -23.15 4.39 9.99
CA GLY A 105 -24.18 5.36 9.65
C GLY A 105 -25.59 4.77 9.71
N GLY A 106 -25.76 3.55 9.19
CA GLY A 106 -27.01 2.78 9.29
C GLY A 106 -27.41 2.48 10.74
N PHE A 107 -26.47 2.05 11.58
CA PHE A 107 -26.72 1.81 13.01
C PHE A 107 -27.11 3.08 13.76
N SER A 108 -26.44 4.20 13.50
CA SER A 108 -26.80 5.49 14.09
C SER A 108 -28.24 5.90 13.74
N GLY A 109 -28.63 5.73 12.46
CA GLY A 109 -30.00 5.98 12.02
C GLY A 109 -31.03 5.06 12.69
N ALA A 110 -30.72 3.77 12.83
CA ALA A 110 -31.60 2.82 13.51
C ALA A 110 -31.79 3.16 15.00
N LEU A 111 -30.72 3.55 15.70
CA LEU A 111 -30.77 3.96 17.10
C LEU A 111 -31.56 5.25 17.30
N ALA A 112 -31.45 6.21 16.37
CA ALA A 112 -32.27 7.43 16.39
C ALA A 112 -33.77 7.09 16.27
N SER A 113 -34.12 6.18 15.35
CA SER A 113 -35.51 5.73 15.19
C SER A 113 -36.02 4.96 16.42
N MET A 114 -35.19 4.14 17.05
CA MET A 114 -35.52 3.45 18.30
C MET A 114 -35.77 4.43 19.44
N ALA A 115 -34.97 5.49 19.56
CA ALA A 115 -35.18 6.53 20.55
C ALA A 115 -36.52 7.26 20.35
N GLU A 116 -36.87 7.59 19.11
CA GLU A 116 -38.15 8.21 18.76
C GLU A 116 -39.36 7.29 19.07
N GLN A 117 -39.26 6.01 18.72
CA GLN A 117 -40.26 5.00 19.07
C GLN A 117 -40.40 4.83 20.59
N GLY A 118 -39.29 4.91 21.34
CA GLY A 118 -39.29 4.89 22.79
C GLY A 118 -40.09 6.05 23.38
N VAL A 119 -39.88 7.27 22.89
CA VAL A 119 -40.62 8.47 23.32
C VAL A 119 -42.13 8.29 23.06
N SER A 120 -42.52 7.88 21.86
CA SER A 120 -43.93 7.63 21.52
C SER A 120 -44.57 6.53 22.37
N SER A 121 -43.81 5.50 22.73
CA SER A 121 -44.27 4.41 23.60
C SER A 121 -44.51 4.91 25.03
N VAL A 122 -43.65 5.79 25.56
CA VAL A 122 -43.84 6.42 26.87
C VAL A 122 -45.12 7.26 26.89
N GLU A 123 -45.40 8.04 25.85
CA GLU A 123 -46.64 8.82 25.73
C GLU A 123 -47.88 7.91 25.75
N SER A 124 -47.83 6.81 24.98
CA SER A 124 -48.94 5.84 24.90
C SER A 124 -49.20 5.15 26.24
N VAL A 125 -48.15 4.74 26.96
CA VAL A 125 -48.26 4.14 28.29
C VAL A 125 -48.79 5.14 29.32
N ASN A 126 -48.37 6.41 29.24
CA ASN A 126 -48.90 7.46 30.12
C ASN A 126 -50.39 7.72 29.86
N LEU A 127 -50.83 7.73 28.60
CA LEU A 127 -52.25 7.87 28.27
C LEU A 127 -53.06 6.68 28.80
N LEU A 128 -52.55 5.45 28.66
CA LEU A 128 -53.21 4.26 29.19
C LEU A 128 -53.33 4.33 30.72
N ARG A 129 -52.28 4.74 31.41
CA ARG A 129 -52.30 4.95 32.87
C ARG A 129 -53.37 5.96 33.30
N GLN A 130 -53.51 7.08 32.59
CA GLN A 130 -54.58 8.05 32.85
C GLN A 130 -55.97 7.44 32.68
N ARG A 131 -56.18 6.62 31.64
CA ARG A 131 -57.46 5.92 31.41
C ARG A 131 -57.76 4.89 32.50
N VAL A 132 -56.75 4.16 32.96
CA VAL A 132 -56.85 3.19 34.07
C VAL A 132 -57.26 3.90 35.36
N GLU A 133 -56.67 5.06 35.68
CA GLU A 133 -57.07 5.89 36.82
C GLU A 133 -58.52 6.38 36.70
N GLU A 134 -58.95 6.75 35.48
CA GLU A 134 -60.31 7.19 35.18
C GLU A 134 -61.34 6.06 35.39
N ILE A 135 -61.02 4.85 34.92
CA ILE A 135 -61.84 3.65 35.13
C ILE A 135 -61.90 3.31 36.62
N SER A 136 -60.77 3.36 37.34
CA SER A 136 -60.72 3.06 38.77
C SER A 136 -61.69 3.94 39.57
N ARG A 137 -61.72 5.25 39.28
CA ARG A 137 -62.68 6.19 39.89
C ARG A 137 -64.15 5.83 39.60
N ILE A 138 -64.45 5.38 38.39
CA ILE A 138 -65.80 4.96 38.01
C ILE A 138 -66.20 3.67 38.75
N VAL A 139 -65.29 2.71 38.85
CA VAL A 139 -65.53 1.44 39.56
C VAL A 139 -65.78 1.69 41.05
N ASP A 140 -65.00 2.58 41.68
CA ASP A 140 -65.20 2.99 43.07
C ASP A 140 -66.58 3.65 43.28
N LEU A 141 -67.02 4.50 42.34
CA LEU A 141 -68.35 5.11 42.38
C LEU A 141 -69.46 4.05 42.26
N ILE A 142 -69.34 3.10 41.33
CA ILE A 142 -70.33 2.03 41.17
C ILE A 142 -70.38 1.17 42.43
N LYS A 143 -69.23 0.85 43.03
CA LYS A 143 -69.16 0.11 44.29
C LYS A 143 -69.88 0.87 45.41
N ALA A 144 -69.65 2.17 45.55
CA ALA A 144 -70.35 3.00 46.52
C ALA A 144 -71.87 3.04 46.29
N ILE A 145 -72.32 3.15 45.04
CA ILE A 145 -73.74 3.09 44.67
C ILE A 145 -74.34 1.73 45.00
N SER A 146 -73.60 0.65 44.71
CA SER A 146 -74.00 -0.72 44.99
C SER A 146 -74.16 -0.97 46.50
N ASP A 147 -73.22 -0.50 47.30
CA ASP A 147 -73.25 -0.60 48.76
C ASP A 147 -74.42 0.21 49.35
N GLN A 148 -74.66 1.42 48.85
CA GLN A 148 -75.84 2.22 49.20
C GLN A 148 -77.15 1.53 48.82
N THR A 149 -77.22 0.96 47.62
CA THR A 149 -78.42 0.25 47.12
C THR A 149 -78.70 -0.99 47.97
N ASN A 150 -77.66 -1.74 48.35
CA ASN A 150 -77.76 -2.88 49.25
C ASN A 150 -78.29 -2.47 50.63
N LEU A 151 -77.83 -1.34 51.19
CA LEU A 151 -78.33 -0.79 52.45
C LEU A 151 -79.79 -0.31 52.34
N LEU A 152 -80.15 0.35 51.24
CA LEU A 152 -81.54 0.77 50.98
C LEU A 152 -82.48 -0.43 50.86
N ALA A 153 -82.07 -1.46 50.13
CA ALA A 153 -82.82 -2.70 49.97
C ALA A 153 -82.99 -3.44 51.30
N LEU A 154 -81.95 -3.47 52.14
CA LEU A 154 -82.03 -4.02 53.49
C LEU A 154 -83.07 -3.28 54.34
N ASN A 155 -83.04 -1.94 54.34
CA ASN A 155 -84.01 -1.14 55.07
C ASN A 155 -85.45 -1.36 54.56
N ALA A 156 -85.63 -1.48 53.25
CA ALA A 156 -86.92 -1.78 52.63
C ALA A 156 -87.42 -3.19 53.00
N ALA A 157 -86.56 -4.19 53.04
CA ALA A 157 -86.90 -5.56 53.46
C ALA A 157 -87.33 -5.60 54.94
N ILE A 158 -86.64 -4.84 55.81
CA ILE A 158 -87.02 -4.70 57.23
C ILE A 158 -88.41 -4.08 57.37
N GLU A 159 -88.69 -2.99 56.64
CA GLU A 159 -89.99 -2.31 56.74
C GLU A 159 -91.13 -3.13 56.10
N ALA A 160 -90.84 -3.87 55.02
CA ALA A 160 -91.78 -4.81 54.42
C ALA A 160 -92.13 -5.95 55.38
N ALA A 161 -91.16 -6.48 56.13
CA ALA A 161 -91.42 -7.46 57.19
C ALA A 161 -92.27 -6.87 58.33
N ARG A 162 -92.07 -5.58 58.65
CA ARG A 162 -92.81 -4.86 59.68
C ARG A 162 -94.29 -4.62 59.31
N ALA A 163 -94.59 -4.48 58.02
CA ALA A 163 -95.95 -4.34 57.49
C ALA A 163 -96.76 -5.65 57.42
N GLY A 164 -96.15 -6.79 57.77
CA GLY A 164 -96.83 -8.10 57.82
C GLY A 164 -97.33 -8.57 56.44
N GLU A 165 -98.56 -9.10 56.36
CA GLU A 165 -99.13 -9.62 55.11
C GLU A 165 -99.25 -8.57 54.00
N GLN A 166 -99.43 -7.29 54.34
CA GLN A 166 -99.53 -6.20 53.36
C GLN A 166 -98.17 -5.85 52.71
N GLY A 167 -97.05 -6.23 53.36
CA GLY A 167 -95.69 -5.97 52.90
C GLY A 167 -95.08 -7.09 52.04
N ARG A 168 -95.75 -8.23 51.88
CA ARG A 168 -95.19 -9.43 51.20
C ARG A 168 -94.66 -9.16 49.79
N GLY A 169 -95.40 -8.41 48.98
CA GLY A 169 -94.95 -8.05 47.63
C GLY A 169 -93.70 -7.15 47.62
N PHE A 170 -93.61 -6.22 48.59
CA PHE A 170 -92.45 -5.35 48.76
C PHE A 170 -91.21 -6.09 49.28
N ALA A 171 -91.40 -7.10 50.14
CA ALA A 171 -90.30 -7.93 50.64
C ALA A 171 -89.58 -8.68 49.51
N VAL A 172 -90.33 -9.27 48.57
CA VAL A 172 -89.76 -9.97 47.40
C VAL A 172 -88.95 -9.01 46.52
N VAL A 173 -89.47 -7.81 46.27
CA VAL A 173 -88.74 -6.79 45.48
C VAL A 173 -87.48 -6.34 46.22
N ALA A 174 -87.55 -6.12 47.52
CA ALA A 174 -86.40 -5.70 48.33
C ALA A 174 -85.29 -6.76 48.33
N ASP A 175 -85.62 -8.05 48.45
CA ASP A 175 -84.65 -9.14 48.37
C ASP A 175 -84.01 -9.25 46.98
N GLU A 176 -84.77 -9.06 45.89
CA GLU A 176 -84.23 -9.06 44.53
C GLU A 176 -83.28 -7.87 44.28
N VAL A 177 -83.65 -6.66 44.75
CA VAL A 177 -82.76 -5.48 44.67
C VAL A 177 -81.49 -5.70 45.48
N ARG A 178 -81.59 -6.32 46.66
CA ARG A 178 -80.44 -6.66 47.49
C ARG A 178 -79.52 -7.66 46.81
N ALA A 179 -80.07 -8.71 46.19
CA ALA A 179 -79.31 -9.69 45.43
C ALA A 179 -78.60 -9.05 44.22
N LEU A 180 -79.29 -8.13 43.51
CA LEU A 180 -78.72 -7.39 42.39
C LEU A 180 -77.57 -6.47 42.82
N ALA A 181 -77.72 -5.79 43.95
CA ALA A 181 -76.64 -4.99 44.55
C ALA A 181 -75.45 -5.87 44.99
N GLY A 182 -75.70 -7.05 45.56
CA GLY A 182 -74.62 -8.01 45.86
C GLY A 182 -73.84 -8.44 44.61
N ARG A 183 -74.55 -8.79 43.53
CA ARG A 183 -73.94 -9.15 42.24
C ARG A 183 -73.17 -7.99 41.61
N THR A 184 -73.68 -6.78 41.74
CA THR A 184 -73.02 -5.56 41.22
C THR A 184 -71.72 -5.29 41.98
N SER A 185 -71.72 -5.40 43.31
CA SER A 185 -70.52 -5.24 44.14
C SER A 185 -69.45 -6.29 43.80
N GLN A 186 -69.85 -7.56 43.64
CA GLN A 186 -68.94 -8.61 43.17
C GLN A 186 -68.33 -8.30 41.80
N ALA A 187 -69.15 -7.89 40.83
CA ALA A 187 -68.66 -7.50 39.51
C ALA A 187 -67.68 -6.31 39.58
N THR A 188 -67.96 -5.30 40.40
CA THR A 188 -67.02 -4.17 40.59
C THR A 188 -65.71 -4.62 41.22
N GLN A 189 -65.73 -5.57 42.16
CA GLN A 189 -64.51 -6.11 42.77
C GLN A 189 -63.64 -6.86 41.74
N GLU A 190 -64.26 -7.64 40.85
CA GLU A 190 -63.56 -8.31 39.75
C GLU A 190 -62.96 -7.30 38.75
N ILE A 191 -63.69 -6.22 38.42
CA ILE A 191 -63.17 -5.14 37.57
C ILE A 191 -62.01 -4.41 38.26
N SER A 192 -62.07 -4.10 39.56
CA SER A 192 -60.96 -3.49 40.29
C SER A 192 -59.69 -4.33 40.20
N GLN A 193 -59.78 -5.65 40.36
CA GLN A 193 -58.62 -6.54 40.23
C GLN A 193 -58.02 -6.52 38.83
N LEU A 194 -58.84 -6.46 37.78
CA LEU A 194 -58.38 -6.30 36.40
C LEU A 194 -57.69 -4.95 36.18
N VAL A 195 -58.27 -3.86 36.69
CA VAL A 195 -57.72 -2.50 36.60
C VAL A 195 -56.36 -2.42 37.30
N ASP A 196 -56.23 -3.00 38.49
CA ASP A 196 -54.96 -3.08 39.23
C ASP A 196 -53.90 -3.87 38.46
N SER A 197 -54.30 -4.99 37.84
CA SER A 197 -53.42 -5.81 37.01
C SER A 197 -52.91 -5.03 35.79
N ILE A 198 -53.80 -4.34 35.08
CA ILE A 198 -53.43 -3.49 33.93
C ILE A 198 -52.48 -2.38 34.40
N ASN A 199 -52.74 -1.74 35.54
CA ASN A 199 -51.88 -0.68 36.08
C ASN A 199 -50.45 -1.19 36.34
N GLN A 200 -50.33 -2.37 36.96
CA GLN A 200 -49.02 -3.02 37.18
C GLN A 200 -48.31 -3.34 35.87
N GLU A 201 -49.02 -3.90 34.88
CA GLU A 201 -48.46 -4.19 33.56
C GLU A 201 -47.99 -2.93 32.84
N THR A 202 -48.75 -1.83 32.89
CA THR A 202 -48.32 -0.53 32.35
C THR A 202 -47.09 0.03 33.07
N GLY A 203 -46.99 -0.14 34.39
CA GLY A 203 -45.79 0.27 35.13
C GLY A 203 -44.55 -0.48 34.68
N ARG A 204 -44.66 -1.80 34.47
CA ARG A 204 -43.58 -2.65 33.95
C ARG A 204 -43.20 -2.26 32.53
N ALA A 205 -44.19 -1.99 31.66
CA ALA A 205 -43.95 -1.51 30.30
C ALA A 205 -43.20 -0.17 30.30
N SER A 206 -43.61 0.79 31.13
CA SER A 206 -42.92 2.09 31.27
C SER A 206 -41.47 1.93 31.69
N GLN A 207 -41.19 1.04 32.65
CA GLN A 207 -39.82 0.78 33.11
C GLN A 207 -38.97 0.14 32.00
N ALA A 208 -39.52 -0.83 31.27
CA ALA A 208 -38.83 -1.48 30.15
C ALA A 208 -38.48 -0.49 29.03
N ILE A 209 -39.41 0.42 28.68
CA ILE A 209 -39.18 1.47 27.69
C ILE A 209 -38.08 2.44 28.17
N GLY A 210 -38.09 2.83 29.45
CA GLY A 210 -37.06 3.67 30.03
C GLY A 210 -35.65 3.03 29.96
N SER A 211 -35.55 1.74 30.27
CA SER A 211 -34.30 0.99 30.11
C SER A 211 -33.85 0.91 28.66
N LEU A 212 -34.77 0.68 27.72
CA LEU A 212 -34.47 0.64 26.28
C LEU A 212 -33.95 1.98 25.77
N SER A 213 -34.56 3.10 26.20
CA SER A 213 -34.11 4.44 25.81
C SER A 213 -32.69 4.73 26.32
N SER A 214 -32.39 4.40 27.57
CA SER A 214 -31.04 4.55 28.15
C SER A 214 -30.00 3.74 27.38
N GLU A 215 -30.31 2.48 27.07
CA GLU A 215 -29.43 1.59 26.31
C GLU A 215 -29.20 2.10 24.88
N SER A 216 -30.24 2.62 24.23
CA SER A 216 -30.15 3.22 22.89
C SER A 216 -29.20 4.43 22.87
N THR A 217 -29.28 5.31 23.87
CA THR A 217 -28.36 6.45 24.01
C THR A 217 -26.92 5.98 24.17
N ARG A 218 -26.68 4.99 25.04
CA ARG A 218 -25.33 4.41 25.24
C ARG A 218 -24.79 3.77 23.97
N LEU A 219 -25.62 3.03 23.23
CA LEU A 219 -25.22 2.47 21.94
C LEU A 219 -24.89 3.57 20.92
N SER A 220 -25.64 4.68 20.92
CA SER A 220 -25.37 5.80 20.03
C SER A 220 -24.00 6.44 20.30
N GLU A 221 -23.61 6.59 21.57
CA GLU A 221 -22.27 7.06 21.94
C GLU A 221 -21.19 6.08 21.46
N ASN A 222 -21.40 4.77 21.64
CA ASN A 222 -20.45 3.75 21.16
C ASN A 222 -20.30 3.75 19.64
N VAL A 223 -21.40 3.93 18.89
CA VAL A 223 -21.37 4.05 17.43
C VAL A 223 -20.63 5.32 17.03
N SER A 224 -20.84 6.45 17.72
CA SER A 224 -20.10 7.69 17.47
C SER A 224 -18.60 7.53 17.69
N ASN A 225 -18.20 6.90 18.80
CA ASN A 225 -16.78 6.62 19.07
C ASN A 225 -16.17 5.68 18.02
N SER A 226 -16.92 4.64 17.62
CA SER A 226 -16.49 3.71 16.56
C SER A 226 -16.32 4.43 15.21
N ALA A 227 -17.21 5.36 14.89
CA ALA A 227 -17.12 6.17 13.67
C ALA A 227 -15.89 7.07 13.67
N GLN A 228 -15.55 7.68 14.82
CA GLN A 228 -14.33 8.47 14.95
C GLN A 228 -13.07 7.60 14.76
N THR A 229 -12.98 6.45 15.42
CA THR A 229 -11.85 5.52 15.24
C THR A 229 -11.73 5.07 13.78
N LEU A 230 -12.85 4.86 13.11
CA LEU A 230 -12.84 4.48 11.70
C LEU A 230 -12.34 5.61 10.80
N ASP A 231 -12.68 6.87 11.08
CA ASP A 231 -12.15 8.03 10.36
C ASP A 231 -10.62 8.12 10.51
N GLU A 232 -10.10 7.93 11.72
CA GLU A 232 -8.66 7.87 11.99
C GLU A 232 -7.99 6.71 11.20
N MET A 233 -8.64 5.55 11.10
CA MET A 233 -8.15 4.42 10.31
C MET A 233 -8.14 4.72 8.81
N VAL A 234 -9.14 5.43 8.29
CA VAL A 234 -9.17 5.86 6.88
C VAL A 234 -8.01 6.81 6.58
N GLN A 235 -7.80 7.82 7.43
CA GLN A 235 -6.68 8.76 7.28
C GLN A 235 -5.32 8.04 7.32
N LEU A 236 -5.16 7.10 8.25
CA LEU A 236 -3.95 6.28 8.34
C LEU A 236 -3.77 5.41 7.09
N GLY A 237 -4.85 4.80 6.57
CA GLY A 237 -4.84 4.01 5.36
C GLY A 237 -4.41 4.80 4.13
N GLU A 238 -4.93 6.03 3.96
CA GLU A 238 -4.52 6.94 2.89
C GLU A 238 -3.04 7.34 3.00
N HIS A 239 -2.58 7.65 4.22
CA HIS A 239 -1.18 7.97 4.46
C HIS A 239 -0.27 6.78 4.13
N MET A 240 -0.63 5.56 4.56
CA MET A 240 0.09 4.35 4.22
C MET A 240 0.11 4.11 2.70
N ASN A 241 -1.01 4.36 2.01
CA ASN A 241 -1.07 4.18 0.56
C ASN A 241 -0.04 5.08 -0.15
N ARG A 242 -0.03 6.39 0.16
CA ARG A 242 0.96 7.32 -0.41
C ARG A 242 2.39 6.93 -0.06
N PHE A 243 2.62 6.49 1.18
CA PHE A 243 3.95 6.11 1.65
C PHE A 243 4.49 4.88 0.92
N ILE A 244 3.71 3.80 0.83
CA ILE A 244 4.12 2.57 0.12
C ILE A 244 4.30 2.84 -1.37
N GLU A 245 3.40 3.62 -1.98
CA GLU A 245 3.55 4.05 -3.37
C GLU A 245 4.87 4.78 -3.64
N GLY A 246 5.27 5.69 -2.74
CA GLY A 246 6.55 6.39 -2.82
C GLY A 246 7.76 5.46 -2.67
N ILE A 247 7.69 4.49 -1.75
CA ILE A 247 8.76 3.48 -1.58
C ILE A 247 8.84 2.57 -2.82
N ALA A 248 7.70 2.12 -3.35
CA ALA A 248 7.65 1.27 -4.54
C ALA A 248 8.32 1.95 -5.74
N LEU A 249 8.00 3.23 -5.98
CA LEU A 249 8.66 4.01 -7.02
C LEU A 249 10.16 4.18 -6.74
N SER A 250 10.54 4.47 -5.49
CA SER A 250 11.96 4.60 -5.13
C SER A 250 12.72 3.30 -5.40
N ALA A 251 12.22 2.15 -4.97
CA ALA A 251 12.82 0.84 -5.22
C ALA A 251 12.92 0.55 -6.72
N PHE A 252 11.86 0.83 -7.48
CA PHE A 252 11.88 0.71 -8.94
C PHE A 252 12.97 1.57 -9.58
N THR A 253 13.08 2.85 -9.20
CA THR A 253 14.09 3.75 -9.76
C THR A 253 15.52 3.29 -9.43
N GLU A 254 15.75 2.73 -8.23
CA GLU A 254 17.04 2.14 -7.87
C GLU A 254 17.35 0.90 -8.72
N ALA A 255 16.36 0.02 -8.95
CA ALA A 255 16.52 -1.10 -9.87
C ALA A 255 16.90 -0.64 -11.30
N MET A 256 16.29 0.44 -11.80
CA MET A 256 16.60 0.97 -13.13
C MET A 256 18.02 1.52 -13.21
N LYS A 257 18.51 2.18 -12.15
CA LYS A 257 19.90 2.65 -12.06
C LYS A 257 20.88 1.48 -12.09
N LEU A 258 20.57 0.40 -11.36
CA LEU A 258 21.38 -0.82 -11.35
C LEU A 258 21.39 -1.53 -12.70
N ASP A 259 20.24 -1.64 -13.38
CA ASP A 259 20.14 -2.17 -14.74
C ASP A 259 21.05 -1.38 -15.71
N HIS A 260 21.07 -0.04 -15.61
CA HIS A 260 21.95 0.79 -16.44
C HIS A 260 23.44 0.65 -16.07
N LEU A 261 23.76 0.46 -14.79
CA LEU A 261 25.14 0.17 -14.37
C LEU A 261 25.63 -1.16 -14.94
N LEU A 262 24.80 -2.21 -14.86
CA LEU A 262 25.09 -3.52 -15.46
C LEU A 262 25.22 -3.43 -16.97
N PHE A 263 24.32 -2.69 -17.64
CA PHE A 263 24.38 -2.43 -19.07
C PHE A 263 25.71 -1.79 -19.48
N LYS A 264 26.12 -0.69 -18.82
CA LYS A 264 27.39 -0.02 -19.11
C LYS A 264 28.59 -0.91 -18.80
N LEU A 265 28.56 -1.67 -17.70
CA LEU A 265 29.62 -2.62 -17.37
C LEU A 265 29.78 -3.69 -18.47
N GLY A 266 28.67 -4.18 -19.04
CA GLY A 266 28.68 -5.07 -20.20
C GLY A 266 29.31 -4.43 -21.43
N VAL A 267 28.99 -3.16 -21.73
CA VAL A 267 29.62 -2.41 -22.83
C VAL A 267 31.13 -2.31 -22.63
N TYR A 268 31.60 -1.93 -21.42
CA TYR A 268 33.03 -1.90 -21.12
C TYR A 268 33.69 -3.27 -21.29
N GLN A 269 33.06 -4.35 -20.83
CA GLN A 269 33.60 -5.70 -20.98
C GLN A 269 33.77 -6.07 -22.47
N HIS A 270 32.84 -5.71 -23.35
CA HIS A 270 32.98 -5.95 -24.78
C HIS A 270 34.08 -5.08 -25.41
N LEU A 271 34.15 -3.79 -25.04
CA LEU A 271 35.22 -2.88 -25.46
C LEU A 271 36.62 -3.43 -25.09
N PHE A 272 36.78 -3.93 -23.86
CA PHE A 272 38.04 -4.50 -23.39
C PHE A 272 38.43 -5.82 -24.06
N LYS A 273 37.44 -6.62 -24.46
CA LYS A 273 37.68 -7.85 -25.23
C LYS A 273 37.89 -7.61 -26.72
N GLY A 274 37.64 -6.39 -27.20
CA GLY A 274 37.62 -6.08 -28.64
C GLY A 274 36.44 -6.77 -29.36
N GLU A 275 35.34 -7.04 -28.66
CA GLU A 275 34.15 -7.69 -29.22
C GLU A 275 33.20 -6.61 -29.77
N HIS A 276 33.08 -6.52 -31.10
CA HIS A 276 32.25 -5.51 -31.77
C HIS A 276 30.77 -5.94 -31.90
N HIS A 277 30.52 -7.25 -31.94
CA HIS A 277 29.18 -7.82 -32.12
C HIS A 277 28.55 -8.18 -30.77
N ALA A 278 28.06 -7.17 -30.07
CA ALA A 278 27.24 -7.37 -28.88
C ALA A 278 25.76 -7.19 -29.21
N ASN A 279 24.92 -8.14 -28.79
CA ASN A 279 23.48 -7.97 -28.85
C ASN A 279 23.01 -7.09 -27.68
N LEU A 280 23.14 -5.78 -27.84
CA LEU A 280 22.68 -4.81 -26.85
C LEU A 280 21.17 -4.57 -26.99
N SER A 281 20.42 -4.77 -25.90
CA SER A 281 19.02 -4.37 -25.81
C SER A 281 18.86 -2.89 -26.18
N ASP A 282 17.78 -2.54 -26.88
CA ASP A 282 17.42 -1.15 -27.14
C ASP A 282 16.63 -0.51 -25.99
N HIS A 283 16.54 0.82 -26.04
CA HIS A 283 15.88 1.65 -25.03
C HIS A 283 14.36 1.46 -24.94
N GLN A 284 13.72 0.79 -25.90
CA GLN A 284 12.29 0.52 -25.88
C GLN A 284 11.97 -0.85 -25.28
N HIS A 285 12.85 -1.84 -25.51
CA HIS A 285 12.69 -3.20 -25.03
C HIS A 285 13.38 -3.47 -23.68
N CYS A 286 14.22 -2.56 -23.18
CA CYS A 286 14.73 -2.65 -21.81
C CYS A 286 13.62 -2.42 -20.77
N ARG A 287 13.85 -2.84 -19.52
CA ARG A 287 12.86 -2.73 -18.44
C ARG A 287 12.37 -1.30 -18.22
N LEU A 288 13.28 -0.31 -18.26
CA LEU A 288 12.91 1.11 -18.16
C LEU A 288 12.05 1.56 -19.35
N GLY A 289 12.39 1.10 -20.56
CA GLY A 289 11.65 1.41 -21.79
C GLY A 289 10.23 0.88 -21.78
N GLN A 290 10.06 -0.38 -21.38
CA GLN A 290 8.75 -1.02 -21.25
C GLN A 290 7.90 -0.34 -20.17
N TRP A 291 8.51 -0.01 -19.04
CA TRP A 291 7.85 0.73 -17.97
C TRP A 291 7.42 2.13 -18.42
N TYR A 292 8.30 2.88 -19.10
CA TYR A 292 7.99 4.22 -19.62
C TYR A 292 6.83 4.20 -20.61
N GLN A 293 6.71 3.16 -21.44
CA GLN A 293 5.64 3.04 -22.44
C GLN A 293 4.31 2.52 -21.89
N SER A 294 4.29 2.00 -20.66
CA SER A 294 3.07 1.46 -20.04
C SER A 294 2.00 2.54 -19.87
N SER A 295 0.78 2.27 -20.33
CA SER A 295 -0.35 3.20 -20.23
C SER A 295 -0.67 3.59 -18.79
N ALA A 296 -0.56 2.64 -17.85
CA ALA A 296 -0.79 2.88 -16.43
C ALA A 296 0.26 3.84 -15.84
N ILE A 297 1.52 3.69 -16.24
CA ILE A 297 2.64 4.54 -15.79
C ILE A 297 2.53 5.93 -16.41
N GLN A 298 2.18 6.02 -17.70
CA GLN A 298 1.92 7.28 -18.39
C GLN A 298 0.77 8.06 -17.75
N ALA A 299 -0.33 7.38 -17.42
CA ALA A 299 -1.46 8.02 -16.71
C ALA A 299 -1.05 8.59 -15.34
N ARG A 300 -0.11 7.92 -14.67
CA ARG A 300 0.29 8.26 -13.30
C ARG A 300 1.40 9.32 -13.23
N TYR A 301 2.43 9.21 -14.06
CA TYR A 301 3.63 10.04 -13.99
C TYR A 301 3.85 10.90 -15.25
N GLY A 302 3.05 10.73 -16.29
CA GLY A 302 3.23 11.41 -17.59
C GLY A 302 3.17 12.94 -17.54
N SER A 303 2.57 13.52 -16.50
CA SER A 303 2.55 14.96 -16.25
C SER A 303 3.82 15.49 -15.56
N LEU A 304 4.63 14.61 -14.95
CA LEU A 304 5.81 15.01 -14.20
C LEU A 304 6.95 15.37 -15.15
N ARG A 305 7.54 16.54 -14.94
CA ARG A 305 8.64 17.06 -15.79
C ARG A 305 9.82 16.10 -15.86
N ALA A 306 10.20 15.48 -14.74
CA ALA A 306 11.31 14.53 -14.68
C ALA A 306 11.03 13.27 -15.52
N PHE A 307 9.78 12.78 -15.51
CA PHE A 307 9.35 11.65 -16.31
C PHE A 307 9.38 11.99 -17.81
N GLN A 308 8.80 13.13 -18.21
CA GLN A 308 8.82 13.57 -19.62
C GLN A 308 10.23 13.75 -20.17
N ALA A 309 11.16 14.25 -19.35
CA ALA A 309 12.55 14.46 -19.75
C ALA A 309 13.37 13.16 -19.88
N LEU A 310 12.86 12.02 -19.42
CA LEU A 310 13.63 10.77 -19.32
C LEU A 310 13.92 10.12 -20.67
N ALA A 311 13.01 10.22 -21.63
CA ALA A 311 13.07 9.46 -22.89
C ALA A 311 14.32 9.79 -23.73
N ALA A 312 14.65 11.08 -23.87
CA ALA A 312 15.76 11.53 -24.70
C ALA A 312 17.14 11.05 -24.17
N PRO A 313 17.55 11.31 -22.91
CA PRO A 313 18.81 10.82 -22.38
C PRO A 313 18.85 9.28 -22.32
N HIS A 314 17.74 8.61 -22.03
CA HIS A 314 17.67 7.14 -22.06
C HIS A 314 17.97 6.58 -23.46
N ALA A 315 17.36 7.14 -24.51
CA ALA A 315 17.66 6.74 -25.89
C ALA A 315 19.13 7.00 -26.26
N ARG A 316 19.70 8.14 -25.82
CA ARG A 316 21.12 8.48 -26.04
C ARG A 316 22.07 7.48 -25.41
N VAL A 317 21.80 6.95 -24.20
CA VAL A 317 22.64 5.92 -23.57
C VAL A 317 22.78 4.70 -24.49
N HIS A 318 21.67 4.15 -24.97
CA HIS A 318 21.68 2.96 -25.81
C HIS A 318 22.26 3.22 -27.20
N GLN A 319 22.04 4.42 -27.76
CA GLN A 319 22.63 4.80 -29.04
C GLN A 319 24.16 4.93 -28.93
N ALA A 320 24.65 5.68 -27.93
CA ALA A 320 26.06 5.91 -27.71
C ALA A 320 26.82 4.61 -27.39
N ALA A 321 26.21 3.69 -26.63
CA ALA A 321 26.76 2.36 -26.38
C ALA A 321 27.00 1.56 -27.68
N ARG A 322 26.03 1.55 -28.60
CA ARG A 322 26.17 0.90 -29.90
C ARG A 322 27.24 1.57 -30.75
N SER A 323 27.21 2.90 -30.84
CA SER A 323 28.24 3.66 -31.56
C SER A 323 29.65 3.38 -31.03
N ALA A 324 29.84 3.22 -29.72
CA ALA A 324 31.14 2.87 -29.15
C ALA A 324 31.66 1.51 -29.63
N LEU A 325 30.78 0.51 -29.77
CA LEU A 325 31.14 -0.82 -30.27
C LEU A 325 31.38 -0.81 -31.78
N ASP A 326 30.61 -0.02 -32.53
CA ASP A 326 30.73 0.12 -33.99
C ASP A 326 32.04 0.80 -34.42
N GLU A 327 32.67 1.62 -33.56
CA GLU A 327 33.96 2.28 -33.84
C GLU A 327 35.19 1.39 -33.54
N LEU A 328 35.01 0.25 -32.88
CA LEU A 328 36.11 -0.66 -32.55
C LEU A 328 36.79 -1.28 -33.80
N PRO A 329 36.08 -1.77 -34.85
CA PRO A 329 36.72 -2.31 -36.06
C PRO A 329 37.51 -1.26 -36.85
N GLU A 330 37.04 0.00 -36.84
CA GLU A 330 37.64 1.12 -37.56
C GLU A 330 38.90 1.67 -36.86
N ASN A 331 39.21 1.16 -35.67
CA ASN A 331 40.33 1.56 -34.81
C ASN A 331 40.35 3.08 -34.54
N ASN A 332 39.17 3.71 -34.56
CA ASN A 332 38.99 5.13 -34.36
C ASN A 332 38.84 5.46 -32.88
N HIS A 333 39.96 5.41 -32.15
CA HIS A 333 39.97 5.60 -30.70
C HIS A 333 39.35 6.92 -30.24
N ARG A 334 39.41 7.98 -31.06
CA ARG A 334 38.82 9.28 -30.72
C ARG A 334 37.29 9.23 -30.73
N ALA A 335 36.68 8.66 -31.76
CA ALA A 335 35.23 8.53 -31.85
C ALA A 335 34.69 7.54 -30.81
N LEU A 336 35.40 6.44 -30.57
CA LEU A 336 35.07 5.48 -29.50
C LEU A 336 35.01 6.18 -28.14
N LEU A 337 36.05 6.92 -27.76
CA LEU A 337 36.09 7.63 -26.47
C LEU A 337 34.98 8.70 -26.37
N GLN A 338 34.65 9.38 -27.48
CA GLN A 338 33.54 10.32 -27.51
C GLN A 338 32.20 9.60 -27.25
N ALA A 339 31.95 8.48 -27.93
CA ALA A 339 30.72 7.69 -27.73
C ALA A 339 30.60 7.17 -26.30
N VAL A 340 31.71 6.70 -25.69
CA VAL A 340 31.73 6.30 -24.27
C VAL A 340 31.41 7.48 -23.35
N ASN A 341 31.98 8.66 -23.59
CA ASN A 341 31.67 9.87 -22.81
C ASN A 341 30.19 10.27 -22.93
N ASP A 342 29.62 10.18 -24.13
CA ASP A 342 28.22 10.50 -24.38
C ASP A 342 27.27 9.50 -23.68
N MET A 343 27.65 8.21 -23.65
CA MET A 343 26.95 7.17 -22.90
C MET A 343 26.97 7.46 -21.39
N GLU A 344 28.13 7.78 -20.83
CA GLU A 344 28.29 8.08 -19.41
C GLU A 344 27.52 9.34 -19.00
N GLY A 345 27.67 10.43 -19.76
CA GLY A 345 26.96 11.68 -19.50
C GLY A 345 25.44 11.52 -19.58
N SER A 346 24.94 10.82 -20.59
CA SER A 346 23.51 10.54 -20.73
C SER A 346 22.99 9.62 -19.62
N SER A 347 23.80 8.66 -19.16
CA SER A 347 23.44 7.77 -18.04
C SER A 347 23.37 8.52 -16.71
N GLN A 348 24.27 9.47 -16.47
CA GLN A 348 24.19 10.34 -15.30
C GLN A 348 22.93 11.21 -15.32
N GLU A 349 22.54 11.72 -16.49
CA GLU A 349 21.30 12.47 -16.67
C GLU A 349 20.06 11.61 -16.38
N VAL A 350 20.00 10.37 -16.89
CA VAL A 350 18.96 9.39 -16.56
C VAL A 350 18.88 9.17 -15.05
N ASN A 351 20.02 8.90 -14.39
CA ASN A 351 20.06 8.62 -12.95
C ASN A 351 19.56 9.82 -12.11
N ARG A 352 19.91 11.05 -12.52
CA ARG A 352 19.41 12.28 -11.89
C ARG A 352 17.88 12.40 -12.05
N LEU A 353 17.36 12.20 -13.25
CA LEU A 353 15.92 12.28 -13.53
C LEU A 353 15.12 11.21 -12.78
N LEU A 354 15.64 9.99 -12.70
CA LEU A 354 15.05 8.92 -11.89
C LEU A 354 15.03 9.29 -10.40
N GLY A 355 16.10 9.91 -9.88
CA GLY A 355 16.15 10.42 -8.50
C GLY A 355 15.15 11.54 -8.24
N GLU A 356 15.02 12.50 -9.16
CA GLU A 356 14.03 13.57 -9.08
C GLU A 356 12.60 13.04 -9.10
N LEU A 357 12.35 12.04 -9.95
CA LEU A 357 11.05 11.39 -10.04
C LEU A 357 10.67 10.69 -8.72
N ALA A 358 11.61 9.95 -8.11
CA ALA A 358 11.39 9.29 -6.83
C ALA A 358 11.14 10.29 -5.68
N HIS A 359 11.71 11.49 -5.74
CA HIS A 359 11.50 12.52 -4.72
C HIS A 359 10.17 13.27 -4.87
N GLN A 360 9.67 13.44 -6.09
CA GLN A 360 8.41 14.17 -6.34
C GLN A 360 7.15 13.41 -5.89
N VAL A 361 7.27 12.11 -5.60
CA VAL A 361 6.16 11.22 -5.24
C VAL A 361 6.19 10.84 -3.74
N ARG A 362 7.19 11.32 -2.99
CA ARG A 362 7.19 11.28 -1.51
C ARG A 362 6.44 12.49 -0.97
#